data_AF-A0AAE1FCR5-F1
#
_entry.id   AF-A0AAE1FCR5-F1
#
_cell.length_a   1.000
_cell.length_b   1.000
_cell.length_c   1.000
_cell.angle_alpha   90.00
_cell.angle_beta   90.00
_cell.angle_gamma   90.00
#
_symmetry.space_group_name_H-M   'P 1'
#
loop_
_entity.id
_entity.type
_entity.pdbx_description
1 polymer ?
#
loop_
_entity_poly.entity_id
_entity_poly.type
_entity_poly.pdbx_seq_one_letter_code
_entity_poly.pdbx_strand_id
1 'polypeptide(L)'
;MLPGTGICKLRNGCCVSELGCHLWTWLCFSGRMQARLRALYVDDFLWVDTQNFERQVIEPVNKAYMVGSSESKSFRYLGLNIISEADGSMTLDQFQYASSLLPITISRQRAMMKTGELSESEKTEYRALIGQLNWIATHTRPDIL
;
A
#
# COMPACT_ATOMS: atom_id res chain seq x y z
N MET A 1 17.12 -33.14 1.76
CA MET A 1 17.48 -32.60 3.09
C MET A 1 18.25 -31.31 2.83
N LEU A 2 17.55 -30.17 2.85
CA LEU A 2 18.12 -28.83 2.71
C LEU A 2 17.70 -28.02 3.95
N PRO A 3 18.56 -27.10 4.41
CA PRO A 3 18.66 -26.67 5.80
C PRO A 3 17.53 -25.74 6.21
N GLY A 4 17.18 -25.79 7.50
CA GLY A 4 16.04 -25.12 8.10
C GLY A 4 16.02 -23.62 7.88
N THR A 5 14.99 -23.15 7.18
CA THR A 5 14.55 -21.75 7.23
C THR A 5 13.61 -21.59 8.42
N GLY A 6 13.92 -20.62 9.27
CA GLY A 6 13.25 -20.37 10.54
C GLY A 6 11.81 -19.88 10.33
N ILE A 7 10.88 -20.79 10.12
CA ILE A 7 9.45 -20.49 10.16
C ILE A 7 9.09 -20.28 11.64
N CYS A 8 8.94 -19.02 12.04
CA CYS A 8 8.34 -18.68 13.32
C CYS A 8 6.86 -19.06 13.26
N LYS A 9 6.51 -20.27 13.70
CA LYS A 9 5.13 -20.73 13.82
C LYS A 9 4.44 -19.92 14.90
N LEU A 10 3.61 -18.95 14.51
CA LEU A 10 2.62 -18.40 15.42
C LEU A 10 1.55 -19.47 15.68
N ARG A 11 1.02 -19.50 16.91
CA ARG A 11 -0.09 -20.39 17.30
C ARG A 11 -1.23 -20.21 16.28
N ASN A 12 -1.71 -21.31 15.69
CA ASN A 12 -2.74 -21.42 14.64
C ASN A 12 -2.27 -21.55 13.17
N GLY A 13 -1.00 -21.87 12.91
CA GLY A 13 -0.56 -22.27 11.56
C GLY A 13 -0.26 -21.10 10.60
N CYS A 14 -0.05 -19.90 11.15
CA CYS A 14 0.39 -18.74 10.39
C CYS A 14 1.90 -18.81 10.10
N CYS A 15 2.30 -18.43 8.88
CA CYS A 15 3.69 -18.26 8.47
C CYS A 15 3.98 -16.81 8.08
N VAL A 16 5.22 -16.40 8.31
CA VAL A 16 5.76 -15.06 8.05
C VAL A 16 6.74 -15.16 6.89
N SER A 17 6.67 -14.24 5.92
CA SER A 17 7.65 -14.17 4.82
C SER A 17 8.84 -13.27 5.17
N GLU A 18 10.04 -13.63 4.72
CA GLU A 18 11.29 -12.88 4.92
C GLU A 18 11.41 -11.57 4.08
N LEU A 19 10.40 -11.23 3.28
CA LEU A 19 10.38 -10.05 2.42
C LEU A 19 9.88 -8.80 3.18
N GLY A 20 10.74 -8.24 4.04
CA GLY A 20 10.61 -6.89 4.59
C GLY A 20 9.61 -6.69 5.74
N CYS A 21 9.87 -5.68 6.57
CA CYS A 21 9.22 -5.42 7.87
C CYS A 21 7.74 -4.99 7.82
N HIS A 22 7.16 -4.76 6.64
CA HIS A 22 5.79 -4.27 6.46
C HIS A 22 4.84 -5.30 5.81
N LEU A 23 5.18 -6.60 5.88
CA LEU A 23 4.47 -7.67 5.18
C LEU A 23 4.11 -8.83 6.13
N TRP A 24 2.84 -8.94 6.53
CA TRP A 24 2.31 -10.04 7.36
C TRP A 24 0.85 -10.30 6.91
N THR A 25 0.35 -11.48 6.55
CA THR A 25 0.54 -12.86 7.07
C THR A 25 0.10 -13.90 6.02
N TRP A 26 0.74 -15.07 5.94
CA TRP A 26 0.25 -16.22 5.15
C TRP A 26 -0.52 -17.19 6.06
N LEU A 27 -1.78 -17.48 5.76
CA LEU A 27 -2.51 -18.59 6.37
C LEU A 27 -2.74 -19.70 5.34
N CYS A 28 -2.13 -20.86 5.61
CA CYS A 28 -2.25 -22.06 4.81
C CYS A 28 -3.09 -23.06 5.60
N PHE A 29 -4.35 -23.24 5.22
CA PHE A 29 -5.14 -24.38 5.68
C PHE A 29 -4.90 -25.52 4.68
N SER A 30 -4.54 -26.71 5.17
CA SER A 30 -4.40 -27.95 4.38
C SER A 30 -3.44 -27.94 3.17
N GLY A 31 -2.38 -27.12 3.18
CA GLY A 31 -1.34 -27.16 2.16
C GLY A 31 -1.67 -26.44 0.84
N ARG A 32 -2.80 -25.72 0.78
CA ARG A 32 -3.16 -24.80 -0.32
C ARG A 32 -3.24 -23.37 0.21
N MET A 33 -2.71 -22.41 -0.55
CA MET A 33 -2.82 -20.99 -0.23
C MET A 33 -4.30 -20.57 -0.35
N GLN A 34 -4.90 -20.12 0.76
CA GLN A 34 -6.31 -19.75 0.79
C GLN A 34 -6.53 -18.22 0.81
N ALA A 35 -5.59 -17.44 1.36
CA ALA A 35 -5.73 -15.99 1.43
C ALA A 35 -4.41 -15.27 1.72
N ARG A 36 -4.37 -13.96 1.46
CA ARG A 36 -3.27 -13.04 1.77
C ARG A 36 -3.83 -11.79 2.46
N LEU A 37 -3.44 -11.56 3.70
CA LEU A 37 -3.60 -10.27 4.38
C LEU A 37 -2.30 -9.47 4.25
N ARG A 38 -2.44 -8.16 4.05
CA ARG A 38 -1.38 -7.18 3.90
C ARG A 38 -1.72 -5.95 4.74
N ALA A 39 -1.10 -5.81 5.90
CA ALA A 39 -1.13 -4.56 6.65
C ALA A 39 -0.10 -3.60 6.04
N LEU A 40 -0.54 -2.66 5.20
CA LEU A 40 0.37 -1.84 4.39
C LEU A 40 0.71 -0.49 5.04
N TYR A 41 -0.03 -0.02 6.05
CA TYR A 41 0.31 1.21 6.76
C TYR A 41 -0.45 1.29 8.09
N VAL A 42 0.26 1.41 9.21
CA VAL A 42 -0.11 1.62 10.64
C VAL A 42 -1.55 1.31 11.11
N ASP A 43 -2.59 1.73 10.40
CA ASP A 43 -4.02 1.53 10.75
C ASP A 43 -4.89 0.87 9.66
N ASP A 44 -4.41 0.76 8.41
CA ASP A 44 -5.21 0.24 7.29
C ASP A 44 -4.81 -1.19 6.89
N PHE A 45 -5.80 -2.09 6.92
CA PHE A 45 -5.67 -3.48 6.50
C PHE A 45 -6.16 -3.66 5.06
N LEU A 46 -5.34 -4.33 4.23
CA LEU A 46 -5.73 -4.76 2.89
C LEU A 46 -5.64 -6.28 2.80
N TRP A 47 -6.67 -6.98 2.36
CA TRP A 47 -6.63 -8.43 2.25
C TRP A 47 -7.30 -8.95 0.97
N VAL A 48 -6.94 -10.18 0.60
CA VAL A 48 -7.50 -10.96 -0.51
C VAL A 48 -7.73 -12.38 0.00
N ASP A 49 -8.91 -12.95 -0.26
CA ASP A 49 -9.50 -13.95 0.64
C ASP A 49 -10.38 -14.99 -0.07
N THR A 50 -10.46 -16.19 0.52
CA THR A 50 -11.54 -17.17 0.36
C THR A 50 -12.41 -17.24 1.62
N GLN A 51 -13.75 -17.16 1.55
CA GLN A 51 -14.72 -17.03 2.68
C GLN A 51 -14.40 -17.61 4.07
N ASN A 52 -13.58 -18.66 4.17
CA ASN A 52 -13.07 -19.18 5.43
C ASN A 52 -12.08 -18.23 6.14
N PHE A 53 -11.25 -17.50 5.41
CA PHE A 53 -10.27 -16.58 6.00
C PHE A 53 -10.96 -15.37 6.62
N GLU A 54 -11.98 -14.83 5.95
CA GLU A 54 -12.75 -13.69 6.45
C GLU A 54 -13.30 -13.97 7.85
N ARG A 55 -13.95 -15.13 8.00
CA ARG A 55 -14.55 -15.58 9.27
C ARG A 55 -13.51 -15.91 10.34
N GLN A 56 -12.42 -16.57 9.97
CA GLN A 56 -11.45 -17.07 10.97
C GLN A 56 -10.42 -16.02 11.38
N VAL A 57 -10.18 -15.00 10.56
CA VAL A 57 -9.04 -14.09 10.71
C VAL A 57 -9.50 -12.64 10.71
N ILE A 58 -10.25 -12.21 9.70
CA ILE A 58 -10.65 -10.81 9.56
C ILE A 58 -11.67 -10.41 10.62
N GLU A 59 -12.68 -11.24 10.90
CA GLU A 59 -13.67 -10.96 11.95
C GLU A 59 -13.02 -10.79 13.35
N PRO A 60 -12.13 -11.70 13.83
CA PRO A 60 -11.39 -11.48 15.08
C PRO A 60 -10.51 -10.24 15.08
N VAL A 61 -9.83 -9.95 13.95
CA VAL A 61 -8.98 -8.76 13.82
C VAL A 61 -9.82 -7.49 13.91
N ASN A 62 -10.92 -7.40 13.16
CA ASN A 62 -11.83 -6.26 13.20
C ASN A 62 -12.36 -6.00 14.62
N LYS A 63 -12.65 -7.07 15.38
CA LYS A 63 -13.09 -6.97 16.77
C LYS A 63 -11.97 -6.53 17.71
N ALA A 64 -10.75 -7.05 17.55
CA ALA A 64 -9.62 -6.74 18.40
C ALA A 64 -9.11 -5.30 18.21
N TYR A 65 -9.12 -4.81 16.97
CA TYR A 65 -8.63 -3.49 16.58
C TYR A 65 -9.74 -2.44 16.41
N MET A 66 -11.00 -2.80 16.68
CA MET A 66 -12.17 -1.91 16.56
C MET A 66 -12.24 -1.21 15.20
N VAL A 67 -12.07 -1.97 14.12
CA VAL A 67 -12.08 -1.45 12.75
C VAL A 67 -13.43 -0.80 12.46
N GLY A 68 -13.44 0.50 12.16
CA GLY A 68 -14.67 1.30 12.04
C GLY A 68 -15.43 1.09 10.72
N SER A 69 -14.71 0.85 9.63
CA SER A 69 -15.31 0.60 8.32
C SER A 69 -14.45 -0.38 7.51
N SER A 70 -15.10 -1.09 6.60
CA SER A 70 -14.43 -1.93 5.60
C SER A 70 -15.09 -1.70 4.25
N GLU A 71 -14.29 -1.64 3.21
CA GLU A 71 -14.75 -1.53 1.83
C GLU A 71 -14.26 -2.75 1.05
N SER A 72 -15.04 -3.19 0.05
CA SER A 72 -14.69 -4.33 -0.79
C SER A 72 -15.09 -4.08 -2.24
N LYS A 73 -14.45 -4.79 -3.17
CA LYS A 73 -14.64 -4.73 -4.63
C LYS A 73 -14.28 -3.41 -5.30
N SER A 74 -14.58 -2.25 -4.71
CA SER A 74 -14.19 -0.96 -5.25
C SER A 74 -13.94 -0.02 -4.08
N PHE A 75 -12.68 0.38 -3.89
CA PHE A 75 -12.28 1.19 -2.76
C PHE A 75 -11.00 1.97 -3.06
N ARG A 76 -10.72 2.96 -2.21
CA ARG A 76 -9.47 3.73 -2.28
C ARG A 76 -8.52 3.34 -1.17
N TYR A 77 -7.26 3.17 -1.53
CA TYR A 77 -6.22 2.75 -0.61
C TYR A 77 -4.92 3.50 -0.92
N LEU A 78 -4.46 4.36 0.00
CA LEU A 78 -3.21 5.12 -0.15
C LEU A 78 -3.10 5.87 -1.50
N GLY A 79 -4.20 6.44 -1.98
CA GLY A 79 -4.27 7.14 -3.27
C GLY A 79 -4.39 6.24 -4.51
N LEU A 80 -4.42 4.92 -4.35
CA LEU A 80 -4.81 3.97 -5.38
C LEU A 80 -6.33 3.82 -5.37
N ASN A 81 -6.93 3.83 -6.55
CA ASN A 81 -8.27 3.34 -6.77
C ASN A 81 -8.16 1.87 -7.20
N ILE A 82 -8.76 0.96 -6.43
CA ILE A 82 -8.65 -0.48 -6.63
C ILE A 82 -10.05 -1.02 -6.91
N ILE A 83 -10.20 -1.70 -8.05
CA ILE A 83 -11.45 -2.32 -8.48
C ILE A 83 -11.21 -3.80 -8.74
N SER A 84 -12.00 -4.66 -8.11
CA SER A 84 -12.05 -6.10 -8.35
C SER A 84 -13.27 -6.41 -9.20
N GLU A 85 -13.02 -6.91 -10.40
CA GLU A 85 -14.05 -7.24 -11.38
C GLU A 85 -14.69 -8.60 -11.08
N ALA A 86 -15.89 -8.83 -11.62
CA ALA A 86 -16.63 -10.08 -11.40
C ALA A 86 -15.94 -11.31 -12.01
N ASP A 87 -15.06 -11.11 -13.00
CA ASP A 87 -14.27 -12.17 -13.64
C ASP A 87 -12.99 -12.54 -12.85
N GLY A 88 -12.76 -11.88 -11.71
CA GLY A 88 -11.59 -12.09 -10.86
C GLY A 88 -10.37 -11.26 -11.26
N SER A 89 -10.46 -10.43 -12.31
CA SER A 89 -9.44 -9.45 -12.61
C SER A 89 -9.47 -8.26 -11.63
N MET A 90 -8.35 -7.53 -11.55
CA MET A 90 -8.24 -6.34 -10.72
C MET A 90 -7.66 -5.20 -11.55
N THR A 91 -8.29 -4.03 -11.44
CA THR A 91 -7.85 -2.79 -12.06
C THR A 91 -7.34 -1.85 -10.98
N LEU A 92 -6.22 -1.17 -11.24
CA LEU A 92 -5.64 -0.17 -10.36
C LEU A 92 -5.39 1.12 -11.15
N ASP A 93 -5.79 2.25 -10.60
CA ASP A 93 -5.47 3.57 -11.14
C ASP A 93 -5.16 4.59 -10.03
N GLN A 94 -4.62 5.74 -10.41
CA GLN A 94 -4.31 6.86 -9.51
C GLN A 94 -4.80 8.20 -10.07
N PHE A 95 -5.87 8.22 -10.88
CA PHE A 95 -6.29 9.44 -11.58
C PHE A 95 -6.60 10.59 -10.61
N GLN A 96 -7.29 10.30 -9.51
CA GLN A 96 -7.61 11.32 -8.52
C GLN A 96 -6.37 11.81 -7.76
N TYR A 97 -5.48 10.89 -7.38
CA TYR A 97 -4.25 11.26 -6.68
C TYR A 97 -3.37 12.15 -7.59
N ALA A 98 -3.19 11.76 -8.85
CA ALA A 98 -2.47 12.55 -9.84
C ALA A 98 -3.11 13.94 -10.04
N SER A 99 -4.43 14.01 -10.12
CA SER A 99 -5.16 15.27 -10.27
C SER A 99 -5.09 16.18 -9.03
N SER A 100 -4.78 15.61 -7.85
CA SER A 100 -4.62 16.37 -6.61
C SER A 100 -3.21 16.97 -6.43
N LEU A 101 -2.24 16.58 -7.27
CA LEU A 101 -0.89 17.11 -7.18
C LEU A 101 -0.83 18.57 -7.60
N LEU A 102 -0.25 19.41 -6.75
CA LEU A 102 -0.06 20.82 -7.02
C LEU A 102 1.41 21.12 -7.35
N PRO A 103 1.67 21.97 -8.35
CA PRO A 103 3.03 22.44 -8.61
C PRO A 103 3.50 23.32 -7.45
N ILE A 104 4.82 23.36 -7.26
CA ILE A 104 5.44 24.27 -6.30
C ILE A 104 5.18 25.71 -6.74
N THR A 105 4.65 26.51 -5.82
CA THR A 105 4.33 27.92 -6.10
C THR A 105 5.61 28.75 -6.02
N ILE A 106 6.09 29.22 -7.17
CA ILE A 106 7.28 30.06 -7.26
C ILE A 106 6.85 31.53 -7.34
N SER A 107 7.27 32.36 -6.38
CA SER A 107 6.99 33.79 -6.42
C SER A 107 7.70 34.47 -7.60
N ARG A 108 7.14 35.59 -8.09
CA ARG A 108 7.76 36.36 -9.19
C ARG A 108 9.19 36.78 -8.86
N GLN A 109 9.44 37.21 -7.62
CA GLN A 109 10.77 37.57 -7.15
C GLN A 109 11.73 36.37 -7.19
N ARG A 110 11.27 35.19 -6.75
CA ARG A 110 12.08 33.98 -6.77
C ARG A 110 12.41 33.52 -8.19
N ALA A 111 11.45 33.60 -9.10
CA ALA A 111 11.64 33.24 -10.51
C ALA A 111 12.70 34.09 -11.23
N MET A 112 12.96 35.32 -10.76
CA MET A 112 14.04 36.17 -11.28
C MET A 112 15.44 35.69 -10.83
N MET A 113 15.55 34.98 -9.70
CA MET A 113 16.81 34.52 -9.12
C MET A 113 17.23 33.14 -9.65
N LYS A 114 17.43 33.03 -10.96
CA LYS A 114 17.66 31.72 -11.64
C LYS A 114 18.87 30.93 -11.15
N THR A 115 19.93 31.61 -10.73
CA THR A 115 21.19 31.01 -10.23
C THR A 115 21.33 31.08 -8.71
N GLY A 116 20.30 31.58 -8.01
CA GLY A 116 20.33 31.69 -6.55
C GLY A 116 20.10 30.33 -5.89
N GLU A 117 20.85 30.05 -4.84
CA GLU A 117 20.74 28.81 -4.07
C GLU A 117 19.32 28.58 -3.55
N LEU A 118 18.90 27.31 -3.50
CA LEU A 118 17.61 26.93 -2.93
C LEU A 118 17.67 27.06 -1.41
N SER A 119 16.64 27.65 -0.82
CA SER A 119 16.43 27.60 0.63
C SER A 119 16.06 26.19 1.09
N GLU A 120 16.19 25.90 2.37
CA GLU A 120 15.78 24.61 2.94
C GLU A 120 14.28 24.33 2.78
N SER A 121 13.44 25.37 2.78
CA SER A 121 11.99 25.24 2.49
C SER A 121 11.77 24.75 1.07
N GLU A 122 12.42 25.39 0.08
CA GLU A 122 12.29 25.03 -1.33
C GLU A 122 12.82 23.62 -1.60
N LYS A 123 13.93 23.23 -0.98
CA LYS A 123 14.44 21.85 -1.06
C LYS A 123 13.46 20.83 -0.46
N THR A 124 12.73 21.21 0.58
CA THR A 124 11.75 20.34 1.24
C THR A 124 10.51 20.18 0.37
N GLU A 125 9.96 21.27 -0.15
CA GLU A 125 8.84 21.26 -1.10
C GLU A 125 9.19 20.46 -2.37
N TYR A 126 10.40 20.65 -2.90
CA TYR A 126 10.90 19.90 -4.04
C TYR A 126 10.95 18.40 -3.77
N ARG A 127 11.57 17.98 -2.65
CA ARG A 127 11.62 16.56 -2.27
C ARG A 127 10.24 15.97 -2.03
N ALA A 128 9.32 16.75 -1.44
CA ALA A 128 7.94 16.31 -1.23
C ALA A 128 7.22 16.06 -2.56
N LEU A 129 7.32 16.98 -3.53
CA LEU A 129 6.72 16.80 -4.86
C LEU A 129 7.34 15.61 -5.61
N ILE A 130 8.66 15.45 -5.54
CA ILE A 130 9.34 14.28 -6.14
C ILE A 130 8.85 12.98 -5.50
N GLY A 131 8.66 12.94 -4.18
CA GLY A 131 8.09 11.77 -3.49
C GLY A 131 6.68 11.42 -3.99
N GLN A 132 5.83 12.43 -4.18
CA GLN A 132 4.48 12.26 -4.72
C GLN A 132 4.49 11.74 -6.17
N LEU A 133 5.38 12.28 -7.02
CA LEU A 133 5.55 11.81 -8.40
C LEU A 133 6.09 10.38 -8.44
N ASN A 134 7.07 10.07 -7.61
CA ASN A 134 7.63 8.72 -7.51
C ASN A 134 6.59 7.69 -7.04
N TRP A 135 5.66 8.09 -6.16
CA TRP A 135 4.53 7.24 -5.77
C TRP A 135 3.67 6.85 -6.97
N ILE A 136 3.34 7.82 -7.85
CA ILE A 136 2.58 7.55 -9.07
C ILE A 136 3.37 6.65 -10.02
N ALA A 137 4.64 6.97 -10.23
CA ALA A 137 5.46 6.31 -11.22
C ALA A 137 5.73 4.83 -10.88
N THR A 138 5.90 4.53 -9.59
CA THR A 138 6.15 3.16 -9.10
C THR A 138 4.92 2.26 -9.19
N HIS A 139 3.70 2.82 -9.23
CA HIS A 139 2.46 2.03 -9.10
C HIS A 139 1.64 1.95 -10.39
N THR A 140 1.37 3.07 -11.06
CA THR A 140 0.43 3.09 -12.20
C THR A 140 0.97 3.76 -13.46
N ARG A 141 2.08 4.50 -13.37
CA ARG A 141 2.68 5.23 -14.50
C ARG A 141 4.19 4.98 -14.61
N PRO A 142 4.61 3.73 -14.90
CA PRO A 142 6.03 3.41 -15.06
C PRO A 142 6.70 4.19 -16.20
N ASP A 143 5.92 4.78 -17.10
CA ASP A 143 6.39 5.65 -18.19
C ASP A 143 6.95 7.01 -17.72
N ILE A 144 6.71 7.39 -16.46
CA ILE A 144 7.22 8.64 -15.87
C ILE A 144 8.62 8.46 -15.24
N LEU A 145 9.04 7.22 -14.98
CA LEU A 145 10.33 6.87 -14.35
C LEU A 145 11.52 7.01 -15.32
#